data_AF-A0A7G9W3U9-F1
#
_entry.id   AF-A0A7G9W3U9-F1
#
_cell.length_a   1.000
_cell.length_b   1.000
_cell.length_c   1.000
_cell.angle_alpha   90.00
_cell.angle_beta   90.00
_cell.angle_gamma   90.00
#
_symmetry.space_group_name_H-M   'P 1'
#
loop_
_entity.id
_entity.type
_entity.pdbx_description
1 polymer ?
#
loop_
_entity_poly.entity_id
_entity_poly.type
_entity_poly.pdbx_seq_one_letter_code
_entity_poly.pdbx_strand_id
1 'polypeptide(L)'
;MQQSDLQVYKAEGLLNLLNRVTDIEIVYLRFYYLLKWNLVRFKEYQKITGIDILQPVIHGGMTREAIDDEVAKRIYLNNLLSYGLLEIEIDKKGKQKYKCSSVGDLLIRTIDKEKVD
;
A
#
# COMPACT_ATOMS: atom_id res chain seq x y z
N MET A 1 -2.85 -25.00 -25.58
CA MET A 1 -2.53 -23.56 -25.66
C MET A 1 -3.22 -22.78 -24.53
N GLN A 2 -3.22 -23.27 -23.27
CA GLN A 2 -4.21 -22.77 -22.28
C GLN A 2 -3.72 -22.53 -20.84
N GLN A 3 -2.57 -23.08 -20.41
CA GLN A 3 -2.08 -22.88 -19.03
C GLN A 3 -0.80 -22.05 -18.97
N SER A 4 0.11 -22.23 -19.94
CA SER A 4 1.34 -21.43 -20.07
C SER A 4 1.03 -19.96 -20.31
N ASP A 5 0.10 -19.67 -21.23
CA ASP A 5 -0.14 -18.32 -21.71
C ASP A 5 -0.83 -17.46 -20.63
N LEU A 6 -1.69 -18.09 -19.82
CA LEU A 6 -2.30 -17.45 -18.66
C LEU A 6 -1.27 -17.17 -17.55
N GLN A 7 -0.29 -18.06 -17.35
CA GLN A 7 0.79 -17.83 -16.38
C GLN A 7 1.70 -16.69 -16.84
N VAL A 8 2.04 -16.63 -18.13
CA VAL A 8 2.81 -15.53 -18.73
C VAL A 8 2.06 -14.21 -18.56
N TYR A 9 0.76 -14.17 -18.89
CA TYR A 9 -0.05 -12.97 -18.74
C TYR A 9 -0.15 -12.48 -17.29
N LYS A 10 -0.28 -13.40 -16.32
CA LYS A 10 -0.26 -13.06 -14.88
C LYS A 10 1.10 -12.51 -14.45
N ALA A 11 2.19 -13.10 -14.93
CA ALA A 11 3.54 -12.64 -14.63
C ALA A 11 3.82 -11.25 -15.23
N GLU A 12 3.40 -11.01 -16.49
CA GLU A 12 3.48 -9.70 -17.14
C GLU A 12 2.67 -8.64 -16.39
N GLY A 13 1.46 -9.00 -15.94
CA GLY A 13 0.63 -8.12 -15.10
C GLY A 13 1.33 -7.70 -13.81
N LEU A 14 1.95 -8.66 -13.11
CA LEU A 14 2.68 -8.37 -11.87
C LEU A 14 3.96 -7.54 -12.12
N LEU A 15 4.71 -7.86 -13.18
CA LEU A 15 5.88 -7.07 -13.59
C LEU A 15 5.51 -5.64 -13.97
N ASN A 16 4.38 -5.46 -14.67
CA ASN A 16 3.87 -4.13 -15.00
C ASN A 16 3.46 -3.34 -13.76
N LEU A 17 2.89 -3.99 -12.74
CA LEU A 17 2.62 -3.34 -11.46
C LEU A 17 3.93 -2.97 -10.75
N LEU A 18 4.89 -3.88 -10.66
CA LEU A 18 6.20 -3.61 -10.05
C LEU A 18 6.94 -2.45 -10.73
N ASN A 19 6.82 -2.31 -12.05
CA ASN A 19 7.41 -1.19 -12.78
C ASN A 19 6.69 0.16 -12.56
N ARG A 20 5.45 0.15 -12.07
CA ARG A 20 4.64 1.36 -11.83
C ARG A 20 4.72 1.86 -10.40
N VAL A 21 4.84 0.93 -9.44
CA VAL A 21 4.86 1.26 -8.02
C VAL A 21 6.23 1.77 -7.63
N THR A 22 6.29 2.98 -7.09
CA THR A 22 7.53 3.60 -6.59
C THR A 22 7.92 3.02 -5.23
N ASP A 23 9.20 3.18 -4.85
CA ASP A 23 9.69 2.69 -3.55
C ASP A 23 8.91 3.24 -2.36
N ILE A 24 8.52 4.52 -2.40
CA ILE A 24 7.72 5.14 -1.34
C ILE A 24 6.29 4.56 -1.29
N GLU A 25 5.71 4.23 -2.43
CA GLU A 25 4.42 3.54 -2.49
C GLU A 25 4.52 2.11 -1.97
N ILE A 26 5.63 1.40 -2.22
CA ILE A 26 5.92 0.08 -1.62
C ILE A 26 5.99 0.22 -0.09
N VAL A 27 6.65 1.26 0.43
CA VAL A 27 6.73 1.53 1.87
C VAL A 27 5.34 1.70 2.48
N TYR A 28 4.46 2.44 1.80
CA TYR A 28 3.08 2.67 2.26
C TYR A 28 2.24 1.40 2.16
N LEU A 29 2.37 0.65 1.07
CA LEU A 29 1.67 -0.63 0.90
C LEU A 29 2.09 -1.65 1.97
N ARG A 30 3.40 -1.74 2.27
CA ARG A 30 3.93 -2.63 3.31
C ARG A 30 3.39 -2.30 4.70
N PHE A 31 3.16 -1.01 5.00
CA PHE A 31 2.51 -0.63 6.25
C PHE A 31 1.11 -1.24 6.37
N TYR A 32 0.28 -1.13 5.32
CA TYR A 32 -1.08 -1.69 5.33
C TYR A 32 -1.08 -3.23 5.33
N TYR A 33 -0.10 -3.86 4.68
CA TYR A 33 0.13 -5.31 4.77
C TYR A 33 0.42 -5.74 6.21
N LEU A 34 1.42 -5.13 6.84
CA LEU A 34 1.85 -5.50 8.20
C LEU A 34 0.78 -5.22 9.25
N LEU A 35 0.06 -4.10 9.11
CA LEU A 35 -1.05 -3.75 10.00
C LEU A 35 -2.12 -4.86 10.06
N LYS A 36 -2.37 -5.51 8.91
CA LYS A 36 -3.35 -6.59 8.78
C LYS A 36 -2.84 -7.92 9.35
N TRP A 37 -1.56 -8.25 9.15
CA TRP A 37 -1.07 -9.62 9.34
C TRP A 37 -0.15 -9.83 10.54
N ASN A 38 0.61 -8.82 10.98
CA ASN A 38 1.61 -9.01 12.04
C ASN A 38 1.88 -7.73 12.82
N LEU A 39 1.19 -7.56 13.95
CA LEU A 39 1.31 -6.37 14.80
C LEU A 39 2.72 -6.17 15.38
N VAL A 40 3.50 -7.23 15.59
CA VAL A 40 4.88 -7.14 16.11
C VAL A 40 5.79 -6.55 15.04
N ARG A 41 5.82 -7.16 13.84
CA ARG A 41 6.58 -6.63 12.70
C ARG A 41 6.12 -5.25 12.30
N PHE A 42 4.82 -4.97 12.41
CA PHE A 42 4.27 -3.63 12.20
C PHE A 42 4.90 -2.60 13.15
N LYS A 43 4.95 -2.87 14.46
CA LYS A 43 5.58 -1.98 15.43
C LYS A 43 7.07 -1.79 15.18
N GLU A 44 7.78 -2.83 14.76
CA GLU A 44 9.19 -2.73 14.37
C GLU A 44 9.36 -1.85 13.13
N TYR A 45 8.50 -2.02 12.14
CA TYR A 45 8.50 -1.22 10.91
C TYR A 45 8.21 0.26 11.17
N GLN A 46 7.27 0.57 12.07
CA GLN A 46 7.00 1.96 12.49
C GLN A 46 8.24 2.61 13.11
N LYS A 47 8.97 1.89 13.97
CA LYS A 47 10.21 2.40 14.58
C LYS A 47 11.29 2.73 13.55
N ILE A 48 11.41 1.91 12.50
CA ILE A 48 12.42 2.09 11.45
C ILE A 48 12.05 3.25 10.52
N THR A 49 10.79 3.33 10.12
CA THR A 49 10.32 4.29 9.10
C THR A 49 9.89 5.64 9.69
N GLY A 50 9.57 5.71 10.98
CA GLY A 50 8.97 6.88 11.62
C GLY A 50 7.52 7.15 11.18
N ILE A 51 6.89 6.22 10.46
CA ILE A 51 5.53 6.37 9.95
C ILE A 51 4.53 5.93 11.02
N ASP A 52 3.80 6.89 11.58
CA ASP A 52 2.77 6.63 12.59
C ASP A 52 1.34 6.76 12.05
N ILE A 53 1.10 7.68 11.11
CA ILE A 53 -0.22 7.94 10.53
C ILE A 53 -0.10 8.07 9.01
N LEU A 54 -0.82 7.19 8.29
CA LEU A 54 -0.87 7.22 6.84
C LEU A 54 -2.11 7.92 6.26
N GLN A 55 -3.14 8.19 7.07
CA GLN A 55 -4.30 8.91 6.56
C GLN A 55 -3.96 10.40 6.36
N PRO A 56 -4.24 10.97 5.17
CA PRO A 56 -3.98 12.37 4.94
C PRO A 56 -4.95 13.22 5.77
N VAL A 57 -4.42 14.13 6.59
CA VAL A 57 -5.19 15.03 7.45
C VAL A 57 -4.70 16.45 7.26
N ILE A 58 -5.53 17.29 6.64
CA ILE A 58 -5.26 18.73 6.49
C ILE A 58 -6.21 19.49 7.43
N HIS A 59 -5.66 20.35 8.28
CA HIS A 59 -6.43 21.21 9.15
C HIS A 59 -5.85 22.64 9.21
N GLY A 60 -6.66 23.58 9.71
CA GLY A 60 -6.22 24.96 9.89
C GLY A 60 -5.01 25.06 10.81
N GLY A 61 -4.09 25.97 10.48
CA GLY A 61 -2.87 26.24 11.26
C GLY A 61 -1.64 25.40 10.89
N MET A 62 -1.74 24.49 9.91
CA MET A 62 -0.58 23.76 9.40
C MET A 62 0.38 24.67 8.61
N THR A 63 1.68 24.36 8.69
CA THR A 63 2.68 24.97 7.81
C THR A 63 2.48 24.51 6.37
N ARG A 64 3.06 25.25 5.42
CA ARG A 64 2.99 24.87 4.00
C ARG A 64 3.64 23.51 3.74
N GLU A 65 4.79 23.26 4.36
CA GLU A 65 5.50 21.98 4.25
C GLU A 65 4.64 20.82 4.75
N ALA A 66 3.97 20.99 5.90
CA ALA A 66 3.06 19.98 6.42
C ALA A 66 1.89 19.72 5.46
N ILE A 67 1.35 20.76 4.82
CA ILE A 67 0.29 20.59 3.81
C ILE A 67 0.81 19.81 2.60
N ASP A 68 1.99 20.16 2.11
CA ASP A 68 2.61 19.51 0.95
C ASP A 68 2.89 18.02 1.24
N ASP A 69 3.34 17.68 2.45
CA ASP A 69 3.51 16.30 2.90
C ASP A 69 2.18 15.52 2.93
N GLU A 70 1.11 16.13 3.43
CA GLU A 70 -0.23 15.53 3.47
C GLU A 70 -0.83 15.36 2.06
N VAL A 71 -0.51 16.27 1.14
CA VAL A 71 -0.86 16.14 -0.29
C VAL A 71 -0.08 15.00 -0.94
N ALA A 72 1.22 14.89 -0.67
CA ALA A 72 2.04 13.79 -1.18
C ALA A 72 1.51 12.43 -0.69
N LYS A 73 1.20 12.30 0.60
CA LYS A 73 0.53 11.12 1.17
C LYS A 73 -0.74 10.77 0.39
N ARG A 74 -1.60 11.76 0.13
CA ARG A 74 -2.84 11.56 -0.62
C ARG A 74 -2.58 11.04 -2.04
N ILE A 75 -1.56 11.57 -2.72
CA ILE A 75 -1.18 11.12 -4.07
C ILE A 75 -0.76 9.65 -4.04
N TYR A 76 0.13 9.25 -3.13
CA TYR A 76 0.59 7.86 -3.03
C TYR A 76 -0.56 6.88 -2.74
N LEU A 77 -1.48 7.24 -1.83
CA LEU A 77 -2.64 6.41 -1.55
C LEU A 77 -3.56 6.29 -2.77
N ASN A 78 -3.81 7.38 -3.50
CA ASN A 78 -4.63 7.37 -4.70
C ASN A 78 -4.00 6.51 -5.81
N ASN A 79 -2.68 6.57 -5.98
CA ASN A 79 -1.98 5.74 -6.94
C ASN A 79 -2.15 4.25 -6.59
N LEU A 80 -1.88 3.87 -5.34
CA LEU A 80 -2.05 2.50 -4.87
C LEU A 80 -3.50 1.99 -5.02
N LEU A 81 -4.51 2.84 -4.82
CA LEU A 81 -5.91 2.51 -5.10
C LEU A 81 -6.15 2.31 -6.61
N SER A 82 -5.62 3.20 -7.44
CA SER A 82 -5.75 3.12 -8.91
C SER A 82 -5.10 1.86 -9.49
N TYR A 83 -4.05 1.37 -8.84
CA TYR A 83 -3.38 0.12 -9.18
C TYR A 83 -4.10 -1.12 -8.63
N GLY A 84 -5.16 -0.94 -7.84
CA GLY A 84 -5.87 -2.03 -7.16
C GLY A 84 -5.06 -2.70 -6.05
N LEU A 85 -4.02 -2.03 -5.52
CA LEU A 85 -3.16 -2.55 -4.45
C LEU A 85 -3.69 -2.17 -3.06
N LEU A 86 -4.48 -1.11 -2.96
CA LEU A 86 -5.28 -0.77 -1.80
C LEU A 86 -6.78 -0.88 -2.11
N GLU A 87 -7.55 -1.05 -1.05
CA GLU A 87 -9.01 -0.94 -1.05
C GLU A 87 -9.45 0.02 0.05
N ILE A 88 -10.61 0.65 -0.12
CA ILE A 88 -11.26 1.47 0.91
C ILE A 88 -12.38 0.65 1.55
N GLU A 89 -12.39 0.60 2.87
CA GLU A 89 -13.53 0.20 3.68
C GLU A 89 -14.12 1.43 4.36
N ILE A 90 -15.45 1.55 4.38
CA ILE A 90 -16.14 2.59 5.12
C ILE A 90 -16.59 1.97 6.45
N ASP A 91 -16.09 2.51 7.55
CA ASP A 91 -16.50 2.04 8.87
C ASP A 91 -17.95 2.47 9.20
N LYS A 92 -18.50 1.93 10.29
CA LYS A 92 -19.86 2.24 10.75
C LYS A 92 -20.10 3.73 11.05
N LYS A 93 -19.05 4.54 11.16
CA LYS A 93 -19.10 5.99 11.40
C LYS A 93 -18.94 6.79 10.10
N GLY A 94 -18.90 6.14 8.94
CA GLY A 94 -18.69 6.78 7.64
C GLY A 94 -17.23 7.16 7.37
N LYS A 95 -16.28 6.74 8.21
CA LYS A 95 -14.86 7.06 8.03
C LYS A 95 -14.22 6.06 7.09
N GLN A 96 -13.54 6.57 6.07
CA GLN A 96 -12.73 5.75 5.16
C GLN A 96 -11.52 5.16 5.89
N LYS A 97 -11.27 3.88 5.67
CA LYS A 97 -10.07 3.16 6.10
C LYS A 97 -9.47 2.45 4.91
N TYR A 98 -8.18 2.66 4.70
CA TYR A 98 -7.43 1.97 3.67
C TYR A 98 -7.00 0.60 4.20
N LYS A 99 -7.07 -0.41 3.34
CA LYS A 99 -6.58 -1.76 3.62
C LYS A 99 -5.79 -2.28 2.41
N CYS A 100 -4.83 -3.14 2.67
CA CYS A 100 -4.11 -3.85 1.61
C CYS A 100 -5.09 -4.80 0.88
N SER A 101 -5.13 -4.72 -0.45
CA SER A 101 -5.93 -5.62 -1.29
C SER A 101 -5.25 -7.00 -1.40
N SER A 102 -5.96 -7.99 -1.96
CA SER A 102 -5.34 -9.30 -2.26
C SER A 102 -4.19 -9.19 -3.27
N VAL A 103 -4.25 -8.25 -4.22
CA VAL A 103 -3.16 -7.99 -5.18
C VAL A 103 -2.00 -7.30 -4.48
N GLY A 104 -2.29 -6.36 -3.58
CA GLY A 104 -1.28 -5.72 -2.73
C GLY A 104 -0.55 -6.73 -1.83
N ASP A 105 -1.28 -7.65 -1.21
CA ASP A 105 -0.73 -8.74 -0.40
C ASP A 105 0.22 -9.61 -1.24
N LEU A 106 -0.20 -9.99 -2.47
CA LEU A 106 0.63 -10.78 -3.38
C LEU A 106 1.91 -10.04 -3.78
N LEU A 107 1.81 -8.75 -4.09
CA LEU A 107 2.95 -7.92 -4.49
C LEU A 107 3.98 -7.81 -3.36
N ILE A 108 3.55 -7.52 -2.13
CA ILE A 108 4.46 -7.44 -0.98
C ILE A 108 5.13 -8.79 -0.70
N ARG A 109 4.37 -9.90 -0.71
CA ARG A 109 4.95 -11.24 -0.54
C ARG A 109 5.99 -11.58 -1.59
N THR A 110 5.75 -11.16 -2.84
CA THR A 110 6.71 -11.34 -3.94
C THR A 110 7.99 -10.54 -3.71
N ILE A 111 7.87 -9.29 -3.28
CA ILE A 111 9.02 -8.42 -2.97
C ILE A 111 9.82 -8.96 -1.79
N ASP A 112 9.14 -9.36 -0.71
CA ASP A 112 9.75 -9.85 0.53
C ASP A 112 10.18 -11.33 0.43
N LYS A 113 9.94 -11.97 -0.72
CA LYS A 113 10.24 -13.39 -0.99
C LYS A 113 9.60 -14.32 0.05
N GLU A 114 8.44 -13.94 0.58
CA GLU A 114 7.66 -14.80 1.47
C GLU A 114 7.07 -15.96 0.66
N LYS A 115 7.04 -17.17 1.24
CA LYS A 115 6.43 -18.33 0.57
C LYS A 115 4.93 -18.05 0.39
N VAL A 116 4.46 -18.20 -0.85
CA VAL A 116 3.03 -18.24 -1.16
C VAL A 116 2.59 -19.68 -0.90
N ASP A 117 2.06 -19.92 0.30
CA ASP A 117 1.45 -21.20 0.67
C ASP A 117 0.16 -21.47 -0.12
#